data_AF-A0A2E8JR91-F1
#
_entry.id   AF-A0A2E8JR91-F1
#
_cell.length_a   1.000
_cell.length_b   1.000
_cell.length_c   1.000
_cell.angle_alpha   90.00
_cell.angle_beta   90.00
_cell.angle_gamma   90.00
#
_symmetry.space_group_name_H-M   'P 1'
#
loop_
_entity.id
_entity.type
_entity.pdbx_description
1 polymer ?
#
loop_
_entity_poly.entity_id
_entity_poly.type
_entity_poly.pdbx_seq_one_letter_code
_entity_poly.pdbx_strand_id
1 'polypeptide(L)'
;MSEVLINKVDYIEQTQESPEARPSSAAVALQLGALAMQFARVERVPRYEDGERESDAEHSFMLGLVAPELSYRLYPSSLNHALIAQYALVHDLIEVKTGDVSTFNIDDASLKDKEAAEKQVLHELLRELPPLTRSLLQSYEQQDSKEARFVRAVDKLLPIVVDIFGQGERVLREDHNVHSLQHLSECQLTLRERMHRRFSEFPQVIRDHELLSDLFADELSATGQLQ
;
A
#
# COMPACT_ATOMS: atom_id res chain seq x y z
N MET A 1 1.20 -11.71 18.46
CA MET A 1 -0.27 -11.62 18.68
C MET A 1 -0.53 -11.22 20.13
N SER A 2 -1.56 -10.42 20.41
CA SER A 2 -1.90 -10.01 21.78
C SER A 2 -2.41 -11.20 22.61
N GLU A 3 -2.16 -11.20 23.92
CA GLU A 3 -2.55 -12.26 24.87
C GLU A 3 -4.06 -12.54 24.85
N VAL A 4 -4.87 -11.50 24.62
CA VAL A 4 -6.33 -11.60 24.47
C VAL A 4 -6.74 -12.38 23.21
N LEU A 5 -6.02 -12.22 22.10
CA LEU A 5 -6.32 -12.95 20.87
C LEU A 5 -5.96 -14.43 21.01
N ILE A 6 -4.82 -14.73 21.65
CA ILE A 6 -4.37 -16.10 21.93
C ILE A 6 -5.43 -16.84 22.76
N ASN A 7 -5.88 -16.24 23.86
CA ASN A 7 -6.91 -16.83 24.72
C ASN A 7 -8.24 -17.14 24.00
N LYS A 8 -8.63 -16.31 23.02
CA LYS A 8 -9.85 -16.52 22.24
C LYS A 8 -9.70 -17.62 21.18
N VAL A 9 -8.55 -17.69 20.52
CA VAL A 9 -8.25 -18.76 19.55
C VAL A 9 -8.16 -20.10 20.27
N ASP A 10 -7.40 -20.16 21.38
CA ASP A 10 -7.23 -21.38 22.19
C ASP A 10 -8.56 -21.90 22.72
N TYR A 11 -9.46 -21.01 23.18
CA TYR A 11 -10.81 -21.38 23.60
C TYR A 11 -11.60 -22.09 22.48
N ILE A 12 -11.55 -21.55 21.26
CA ILE A 12 -12.26 -22.12 20.12
C ILE A 12 -11.65 -23.47 19.73
N GLU A 13 -10.32 -23.58 19.69
CA GLU A 13 -9.64 -24.82 19.32
C GLU A 13 -9.87 -25.92 20.37
N GLN A 14 -9.87 -25.58 21.67
CA GLN A 14 -10.18 -26.53 22.75
C GLN A 14 -11.63 -27.04 22.71
N THR A 15 -12.56 -26.26 22.16
CA THR A 15 -13.96 -26.71 21.96
C THR A 15 -14.14 -27.64 20.75
N GLN A 16 -13.12 -27.83 19.92
CA GLN A 16 -13.14 -28.78 18.82
C GLN A 16 -12.31 -30.02 19.17
N GLU A 17 -12.96 -31.16 19.38
CA GLU A 17 -12.34 -32.44 19.72
C GLU A 17 -11.47 -33.01 18.56
N SER A 18 -10.30 -32.43 18.25
CA SER A 18 -9.21 -33.13 17.54
C SER A 18 -7.90 -32.31 17.51
N PRO A 19 -6.78 -32.82 18.05
CA PRO A 19 -5.48 -32.13 18.08
C PRO A 19 -4.77 -31.97 16.72
N GLU A 20 -5.30 -32.56 15.64
CA GLU A 20 -4.70 -32.53 14.29
C GLU A 20 -5.56 -31.76 13.27
N ALA A 21 -6.61 -31.07 13.71
CA ALA A 21 -7.53 -30.37 12.82
C ALA A 21 -6.95 -29.03 12.32
N ARG A 22 -7.19 -28.72 11.03
CA ARG A 22 -7.01 -27.36 10.49
C ARG A 22 -7.73 -26.37 11.41
N PRO A 23 -7.20 -25.13 11.60
CA PRO A 23 -7.85 -24.15 12.45
C PRO A 23 -9.30 -23.96 11.98
N SER A 24 -10.22 -23.89 12.95
CA SER A 24 -11.63 -23.73 12.66
C SER A 24 -11.88 -22.48 11.81
N SER A 25 -12.96 -22.47 11.02
CA SER A 25 -13.35 -21.26 10.27
C SER A 25 -13.54 -20.04 11.19
N ALA A 26 -13.98 -20.26 12.43
CA ALA A 26 -14.10 -19.22 13.45
C ALA A 26 -12.73 -18.70 13.93
N ALA A 27 -11.75 -19.58 14.13
CA ALA A 27 -10.38 -19.19 14.49
C ALA A 27 -9.74 -18.36 13.37
N VAL A 28 -9.90 -18.76 12.11
CA VAL A 28 -9.43 -17.99 10.95
C VAL A 28 -10.10 -16.61 10.88
N ALA A 29 -11.41 -16.53 11.11
CA ALA A 29 -12.14 -15.27 11.13
C ALA A 29 -11.67 -14.33 12.25
N LEU A 30 -11.46 -14.86 13.46
CA LEU A 30 -10.90 -14.08 14.58
C LEU A 30 -9.50 -13.58 14.27
N GLN A 31 -8.65 -14.44 13.71
CA GLN A 31 -7.28 -14.10 13.39
C GLN A 31 -7.20 -12.98 12.34
N LEU A 32 -7.87 -13.16 11.20
CA LEU A 32 -7.87 -12.16 10.13
C LEU A 32 -8.58 -10.87 10.55
N GLY A 33 -9.68 -10.98 11.30
CA GLY A 33 -10.36 -9.80 11.84
C GLY A 33 -9.46 -9.00 12.79
N ALA A 34 -8.71 -9.69 13.66
CA ALA A 34 -7.76 -9.03 14.55
C ALA A 34 -6.56 -8.42 13.82
N LEU A 35 -6.10 -9.04 12.74
CA LEU A 35 -5.07 -8.48 11.87
C LEU A 35 -5.58 -7.23 11.15
N ALA A 36 -6.76 -7.31 10.53
CA ALA A 36 -7.38 -6.17 9.82
C ALA A 36 -7.62 -4.97 10.75
N MET A 37 -8.02 -5.20 12.00
CA MET A 37 -8.16 -4.13 12.99
C MET A 37 -6.82 -3.50 13.40
N GLN A 38 -5.71 -4.23 13.35
CA GLN A 38 -4.37 -3.67 13.58
C GLN A 38 -3.91 -2.87 12.36
N PHE A 39 -4.13 -3.43 11.17
CA PHE A 39 -3.81 -2.79 9.90
C PHE A 39 -4.56 -1.46 9.70
N ALA A 40 -5.84 -1.41 10.05
CA ALA A 40 -6.63 -0.17 10.01
C ALA A 40 -6.18 0.93 10.98
N ARG A 41 -5.19 0.67 11.84
CA ARG A 41 -4.61 1.66 12.76
C ARG A 41 -3.22 2.12 12.32
N VAL A 42 -2.68 1.57 11.24
CA VAL A 42 -1.43 2.04 10.67
C VAL A 42 -1.77 3.28 9.84
N GLU A 43 -1.31 4.43 10.32
CA GLU A 43 -1.48 5.71 9.65
C GLU A 43 -0.39 5.91 8.60
N ARG A 44 -0.78 6.49 7.47
CA ARG A 44 0.07 6.85 6.34
C ARG A 44 0.37 8.33 6.32
N VAL A 45 1.30 8.71 5.45
CA VAL A 45 1.65 10.11 5.26
C VAL A 45 0.52 11.00 4.67
N PRO A 46 -0.25 10.57 3.64
CA PRO A 46 -1.31 11.39 3.07
C PRO A 46 -2.38 11.82 4.08
N ARG A 47 -3.00 12.98 3.83
CA ARG A 47 -4.05 13.55 4.70
C ARG A 47 -5.30 13.90 3.91
N TYR A 48 -6.47 13.58 4.47
CA TYR A 48 -7.76 13.99 3.93
C TYR A 48 -8.06 15.48 4.18
N GLU A 49 -9.18 15.96 3.65
CA GLU A 49 -9.60 17.37 3.74
C GLU A 49 -9.74 17.86 5.18
N ASP A 50 -10.16 16.98 6.10
CA ASP A 50 -10.31 17.26 7.53
C ASP A 50 -8.98 17.24 8.29
N GLY A 51 -7.89 16.84 7.63
CA GLY A 51 -6.53 16.80 8.17
C GLY A 51 -6.17 15.49 8.87
N GLU A 52 -7.09 14.53 8.95
CA GLU A 52 -6.81 13.18 9.43
C GLU A 52 -5.89 12.45 8.44
N ARG A 53 -5.04 11.57 8.96
CA ARG A 53 -4.16 10.74 8.12
C ARG A 53 -4.96 9.60 7.52
N GLU A 54 -4.69 9.31 6.25
CA GLU A 54 -5.13 8.07 5.63
C GLU A 54 -4.57 6.87 6.41
N SER A 55 -5.37 5.83 6.62
CA SER A 55 -4.90 4.55 7.13
C SER A 55 -4.59 3.55 6.01
N ASP A 56 -3.76 2.54 6.28
CA ASP A 56 -3.49 1.49 5.29
C ASP A 56 -4.73 0.72 4.86
N ALA A 57 -5.75 0.62 5.72
CA ALA A 57 -7.01 0.00 5.36
C ALA A 57 -7.80 0.84 4.35
N GLU A 58 -7.82 2.15 4.52
CA GLU A 58 -8.48 3.07 3.57
C GLU A 58 -7.73 3.13 2.24
N HIS A 59 -6.40 3.22 2.28
CA HIS A 59 -5.55 3.14 1.10
C HIS A 59 -5.74 1.82 0.33
N SER A 60 -5.73 0.68 1.04
CA SER A 60 -5.94 -0.64 0.43
C SER A 60 -7.34 -0.80 -0.14
N PHE A 61 -8.35 -0.20 0.49
CA PHE A 61 -9.71 -0.15 -0.05
C PHE A 61 -9.74 0.66 -1.35
N MET A 62 -9.12 1.84 -1.36
CA MET A 62 -9.02 2.69 -2.55
C MET A 62 -8.29 1.95 -3.68
N LEU A 63 -7.15 1.31 -3.39
CA LEU A 63 -6.39 0.53 -4.35
C LEU A 63 -7.18 -0.67 -4.89
N GLY A 64 -7.95 -1.33 -4.03
CA GLY A 64 -8.84 -2.43 -4.40
C GLY A 64 -9.99 -2.01 -5.32
N LEU A 65 -10.38 -0.74 -5.32
CA LEU A 65 -11.33 -0.18 -6.28
C LEU A 65 -10.64 0.27 -7.57
N VAL A 66 -9.55 1.03 -7.44
CA VAL A 66 -8.90 1.72 -8.56
C VAL A 66 -8.11 0.74 -9.44
N ALA A 67 -7.30 -0.15 -8.86
CA ALA A 67 -6.42 -1.01 -9.65
C ALA A 67 -7.19 -1.98 -10.57
N PRO A 68 -8.25 -2.68 -10.12
CA PRO A 68 -9.04 -3.54 -11.02
C PRO A 68 -9.73 -2.78 -12.15
N GLU A 69 -10.21 -1.56 -11.89
CA GLU A 69 -10.86 -0.72 -12.91
C GLU A 69 -9.84 -0.26 -13.96
N LEU A 70 -8.65 0.18 -13.52
CA LEU A 70 -7.57 0.54 -14.43
C LEU A 70 -7.06 -0.67 -15.21
N SER A 71 -6.94 -1.85 -14.59
CA SER A 71 -6.55 -3.05 -15.32
C SER A 71 -7.60 -3.48 -16.33
N TYR A 72 -8.89 -3.34 -16.00
CA TYR A 72 -9.98 -3.59 -16.95
C TYR A 72 -9.93 -2.62 -18.14
N ARG A 73 -9.70 -1.33 -17.88
CA ARG A 73 -9.62 -0.29 -18.91
C ARG A 73 -8.41 -0.45 -19.83
N LEU A 74 -7.23 -0.71 -19.25
CA LEU A 74 -5.95 -0.69 -19.96
C LEU A 74 -5.54 -2.06 -20.51
N TYR A 75 -5.95 -3.13 -19.83
CA TYR A 75 -5.51 -4.50 -20.06
C TYR A 75 -6.67 -5.51 -19.94
N PRO A 76 -7.81 -5.28 -20.64
CA PRO A 76 -9.09 -5.96 -20.37
C PRO A 76 -9.01 -7.49 -20.39
N SER A 77 -8.13 -8.07 -21.22
CA SER A 77 -7.98 -9.52 -21.41
C SER A 77 -6.60 -10.06 -21.04
N SER A 78 -5.68 -9.22 -20.57
CA SER A 78 -4.27 -9.60 -20.35
C SER A 78 -3.83 -9.57 -18.89
N LEU A 79 -4.71 -9.13 -17.98
CA LEU A 79 -4.50 -9.19 -16.54
C LEU A 79 -5.72 -9.81 -15.85
N ASN A 80 -5.48 -10.51 -14.74
CA ASN A 80 -6.54 -11.00 -13.88
C ASN A 80 -6.98 -9.92 -12.87
N HIS A 81 -8.08 -9.23 -13.17
CA HIS A 81 -8.63 -8.13 -12.35
C HIS A 81 -9.01 -8.57 -10.93
N ALA A 82 -9.49 -9.80 -10.77
CA ALA A 82 -9.84 -10.35 -9.44
C ALA A 82 -8.61 -10.68 -8.60
N LEU A 83 -7.50 -11.07 -9.24
CA LEU A 83 -6.23 -11.26 -8.54
C LEU A 83 -5.61 -9.92 -8.15
N ILE A 84 -5.72 -8.91 -9.01
CA ILE A 84 -5.30 -7.52 -8.71
C ILE A 84 -6.03 -6.98 -7.48
N ALA A 85 -7.35 -7.17 -7.39
CA ALA A 85 -8.11 -6.79 -6.20
C ALA A 85 -7.63 -7.51 -4.93
N GLN A 86 -7.30 -8.81 -5.03
CA GLN A 86 -6.78 -9.58 -3.90
C GLN A 86 -5.37 -9.15 -3.48
N TYR A 87 -4.50 -8.80 -4.44
CA TYR A 87 -3.19 -8.24 -4.14
C TYR A 87 -3.30 -6.88 -3.48
N ALA A 88 -4.18 -6.00 -3.95
CA ALA A 88 -4.43 -4.71 -3.30
C ALA A 88 -4.82 -4.87 -1.82
N LEU A 89 -5.62 -5.87 -1.47
CA LEU A 89 -6.02 -6.12 -0.08
C LEU A 89 -4.88 -6.60 0.83
N VAL A 90 -3.80 -7.16 0.28
CA VAL A 90 -2.70 -7.72 1.09
C VAL A 90 -1.39 -6.94 0.95
N HIS A 91 -1.31 -5.97 0.04
CA HIS A 91 -0.04 -5.41 -0.42
C HIS A 91 0.84 -4.84 0.68
N ASP A 92 0.24 -4.14 1.64
CA ASP A 92 0.95 -3.48 2.74
C ASP A 92 0.74 -4.21 4.09
N LEU A 93 0.28 -5.48 4.12
CA LEU A 93 0.06 -6.19 5.39
C LEU A 93 1.32 -6.32 6.27
N ILE A 94 2.51 -6.18 5.69
CA ILE A 94 3.76 -6.11 6.43
C ILE A 94 3.83 -4.91 7.38
N GLU A 95 3.14 -3.82 7.05
CA GLU A 95 3.13 -2.55 7.79
C GLU A 95 2.47 -2.66 9.16
N VAL A 96 1.68 -3.71 9.40
CA VAL A 96 1.24 -4.08 10.77
C VAL A 96 2.44 -4.29 11.72
N LYS A 97 3.59 -4.70 11.20
CA LYS A 97 4.80 -4.97 11.98
C LYS A 97 5.81 -3.83 11.89
N THR A 98 5.91 -3.15 10.74
CA THR A 98 6.93 -2.12 10.48
C THR A 98 6.43 -0.69 10.66
N GLY A 99 5.12 -0.46 10.59
CA GLY A 99 4.52 0.85 10.30
C GLY A 99 4.67 1.23 8.82
N ASP A 100 3.92 2.26 8.39
CA ASP A 100 4.13 2.92 7.10
C ASP A 100 5.42 3.74 7.12
N VAL A 101 6.17 3.66 6.02
CA VAL A 101 7.37 4.47 5.81
C VAL A 101 7.31 5.03 4.39
N SER A 102 7.01 6.33 4.30
CA SER A 102 6.97 7.03 3.01
C SER A 102 8.30 6.95 2.27
N THR A 103 8.19 6.71 0.96
CA THR A 103 9.33 6.54 0.05
C THR A 103 9.50 7.72 -0.92
N PHE A 104 8.77 8.81 -0.71
CA PHE A 104 8.76 9.98 -1.60
C PHE A 104 10.19 10.53 -1.85
N ASN A 105 10.95 10.77 -0.78
CA ASN A 105 12.33 11.30 -0.84
C ASN A 105 13.39 10.33 -0.31
N ILE A 106 13.08 9.03 -0.21
CA ILE A 106 14.07 8.04 0.26
C ILE A 106 15.17 7.85 -0.78
N ASP A 107 16.44 7.80 -0.34
CA ASP A 107 17.58 7.49 -1.21
C ASP A 107 17.69 5.98 -1.48
N ASP A 108 18.44 5.61 -2.53
CA ASP A 108 18.57 4.21 -2.96
C ASP A 108 19.26 3.30 -1.92
N ALA A 109 20.08 3.83 -1.02
CA ALA A 109 20.75 3.04 0.02
C ALA A 109 19.79 2.77 1.19
N SER A 110 19.13 3.82 1.67
CA SER A 110 18.08 3.74 2.69
C SER A 110 16.92 2.85 2.25
N LEU A 111 16.55 2.88 0.96
CA LEU A 111 15.54 1.97 0.41
C LEU A 111 15.98 0.50 0.49
N LYS A 112 17.25 0.20 0.21
CA LYS A 112 17.79 -1.17 0.33
C LYS A 112 17.83 -1.64 1.78
N ASP A 113 18.19 -0.76 2.70
CA ASP A 113 18.21 -1.09 4.13
C ASP A 113 16.80 -1.38 4.64
N LYS A 114 15.79 -0.60 4.19
CA LYS A 114 14.37 -0.86 4.43
C LYS A 114 13.97 -2.24 3.89
N GLU A 115 14.25 -2.54 2.62
CA GLU A 115 13.94 -3.83 1.99
C GLU A 115 14.60 -5.02 2.72
N ALA A 116 15.83 -4.85 3.23
CA ALA A 116 16.53 -5.89 3.99
C ALA A 116 15.89 -6.15 5.35
N ALA A 117 15.49 -5.09 6.07
CA ALA A 117 14.81 -5.21 7.36
C ALA A 117 13.43 -5.85 7.20
N GLU A 118 12.68 -5.46 6.17
CA GLU A 118 11.36 -6.00 5.85
C GLU A 118 11.40 -7.49 5.55
N LYS A 119 12.48 -8.00 4.95
CA LYS A 119 12.60 -9.43 4.63
C LYS A 119 12.49 -10.33 5.86
N GLN A 120 13.09 -9.94 6.99
CA GLN A 120 12.99 -10.71 8.23
C GLN A 120 11.55 -10.66 8.78
N VAL A 121 10.98 -9.47 8.81
CA VAL A 121 9.63 -9.22 9.33
C VAL A 121 8.58 -9.97 8.50
N LEU A 122 8.71 -9.95 7.18
CA LEU A 122 7.86 -10.69 6.25
C LEU A 122 7.88 -12.18 6.56
N HIS A 123 9.06 -12.76 6.79
CA HIS A 123 9.17 -14.19 7.10
C HIS A 123 8.47 -14.57 8.40
N GLU A 124 8.45 -13.68 9.40
CA GLU A 124 7.70 -13.89 10.64
C GLU A 124 6.19 -13.75 10.41
N LEU A 125 5.75 -12.69 9.72
CA LEU A 125 4.35 -12.46 9.40
C LEU A 125 3.74 -13.61 8.58
N LEU A 126 4.44 -14.10 7.56
CA LEU A 126 3.97 -15.21 6.73
C LEU A 126 3.68 -16.47 7.57
N ARG A 127 4.44 -16.73 8.64
CA ARG A 127 4.18 -17.88 9.54
C ARG A 127 2.90 -17.71 10.35
N GLU A 128 2.53 -16.48 10.68
CA GLU A 128 1.29 -16.16 11.39
C GLU A 128 0.08 -16.28 10.46
N LEU A 129 0.18 -15.90 9.18
CA LEU A 129 -0.99 -15.79 8.29
C LEU A 129 -1.65 -17.14 7.91
N PRO A 130 -2.99 -17.18 7.77
CA PRO A 130 -3.70 -18.31 7.15
C PRO A 130 -3.25 -18.59 5.71
N PRO A 131 -3.46 -19.81 5.18
CA PRO A 131 -2.85 -20.25 3.92
C PRO A 131 -3.11 -19.36 2.70
N LEU A 132 -4.35 -18.89 2.50
CA LEU A 132 -4.70 -18.05 1.35
C LEU A 132 -4.02 -16.68 1.42
N THR A 133 -4.20 -15.97 2.53
CA THR A 133 -3.59 -14.65 2.76
C THR A 133 -2.07 -14.71 2.71
N ARG A 134 -1.48 -15.76 3.29
CA ARG A 134 -0.04 -16.04 3.21
C ARG A 134 0.43 -16.18 1.77
N SER A 135 -0.26 -17.00 0.97
CA SER A 135 0.11 -17.23 -0.43
C SER A 135 -0.02 -15.96 -1.27
N LEU A 136 -1.06 -15.16 -1.04
CA LEU A 136 -1.27 -13.89 -1.74
C LEU A 136 -0.18 -12.87 -1.38
N LEU A 137 0.08 -12.65 -0.09
CA LEU A 137 1.11 -11.72 0.37
C LEU A 137 2.49 -12.15 -0.14
N GLN A 138 2.84 -13.44 0.00
CA GLN A 138 4.12 -13.95 -0.49
C GLN A 138 4.28 -13.75 -2.01
N SER A 139 3.24 -14.05 -2.79
CA SER A 139 3.28 -13.87 -4.24
C SER A 139 3.30 -12.40 -4.65
N TYR A 140 2.66 -11.52 -3.89
CA TYR A 140 2.73 -10.09 -4.11
C TYR A 140 4.16 -9.58 -3.86
N GLU A 141 4.76 -9.92 -2.72
CA GLU A 141 6.12 -9.44 -2.38
C GLU A 141 7.20 -9.91 -3.35
N GLN A 142 7.03 -11.10 -3.94
CA GLN A 142 7.94 -11.60 -4.98
C GLN A 142 7.93 -10.76 -6.26
N GLN A 143 6.80 -10.11 -6.59
CA GLN A 143 6.65 -9.29 -7.80
C GLN A 143 6.92 -10.06 -9.12
N ASP A 144 6.85 -11.39 -9.11
CA ASP A 144 7.08 -12.25 -10.28
C ASP A 144 5.91 -12.20 -11.28
N SER A 145 4.68 -11.97 -10.79
CA SER A 145 3.49 -11.86 -11.63
C SER A 145 3.27 -10.43 -12.16
N LYS A 146 2.70 -10.34 -13.37
CA LYS A 146 2.39 -9.05 -13.99
C LYS A 146 1.32 -8.29 -13.19
N GLU A 147 0.36 -9.00 -12.62
CA GLU A 147 -0.67 -8.46 -11.73
C GLU A 147 -0.08 -7.81 -10.47
N ALA A 148 0.89 -8.46 -9.82
CA ALA A 148 1.54 -7.91 -8.63
C ALA A 148 2.32 -6.63 -8.96
N ARG A 149 3.05 -6.61 -10.08
CA ARG A 149 3.76 -5.41 -10.55
C ARG A 149 2.81 -4.30 -11.00
N PHE A 150 1.67 -4.65 -11.58
CA PHE A 150 0.63 -3.69 -11.95
C PHE A 150 0.05 -3.00 -10.72
N VAL A 151 -0.31 -3.77 -9.68
CA VAL A 151 -0.77 -3.21 -8.40
C VAL A 151 0.27 -2.27 -7.81
N ARG A 152 1.55 -2.68 -7.77
CA ARG A 152 2.65 -1.83 -7.25
C ARG A 152 2.86 -0.55 -8.08
N ALA A 153 2.55 -0.57 -9.38
CA ALA A 153 2.60 0.62 -10.23
C ALA A 153 1.43 1.57 -9.95
N VAL A 154 0.20 1.04 -9.86
CA VAL A 154 -1.02 1.82 -9.59
C VAL A 154 -1.01 2.41 -8.18
N ASP A 155 -0.46 1.70 -7.21
CA ASP A 155 -0.24 2.18 -5.83
C ASP A 155 0.44 3.56 -5.80
N LYS A 156 1.36 3.83 -6.74
CA LYS A 156 2.08 5.13 -6.81
C LYS A 156 1.24 6.29 -7.31
N LEU A 157 0.05 6.04 -7.85
CA LEU A 157 -0.90 7.08 -8.22
C LEU A 157 -1.64 7.63 -7.00
N LEU A 158 -1.95 6.77 -6.02
CA LEU A 158 -2.94 7.07 -4.99
C LEU A 158 -2.52 8.17 -4.01
N PRO A 159 -1.25 8.25 -3.55
CA PRO A 159 -0.84 9.38 -2.71
C PRO A 159 -1.12 10.73 -3.37
N ILE A 160 -0.88 10.85 -4.69
CA ILE A 160 -1.16 12.09 -5.44
C ILE A 160 -2.67 12.34 -5.52
N VAL A 161 -3.48 11.30 -5.71
CA VAL A 161 -4.95 11.41 -5.71
C VAL A 161 -5.44 11.95 -4.36
N VAL A 162 -4.92 11.42 -3.24
CA VAL A 162 -5.26 11.92 -1.91
C VAL A 162 -4.76 13.35 -1.72
N ASP A 163 -3.55 13.68 -2.18
CA ASP A 163 -2.99 15.03 -2.07
C ASP A 163 -3.82 16.09 -2.82
N ILE A 164 -4.39 15.75 -3.98
CA ILE A 164 -5.27 16.61 -4.77
C ILE A 164 -6.57 16.91 -4.02
N PHE A 165 -7.20 15.90 -3.43
CA PHE A 165 -8.49 16.08 -2.74
C PHE A 165 -8.36 16.51 -1.27
N GLY A 166 -7.19 16.29 -0.68
CA GLY A 166 -6.92 16.48 0.74
C GLY A 166 -6.01 17.67 1.02
N GLN A 167 -5.10 17.49 1.98
CA GLN A 167 -4.16 18.53 2.41
C GLN A 167 -2.75 18.30 1.86
N GLY A 168 -2.62 18.05 0.56
CA GLY A 168 -1.34 17.73 -0.08
C GLY A 168 -0.24 18.78 0.13
N GLU A 169 -0.56 20.07 0.13
CA GLU A 169 0.43 21.12 0.45
C GLU A 169 1.02 20.94 1.85
N ARG A 170 0.17 20.61 2.83
CA ARG A 170 0.60 20.39 4.20
C ARG A 170 1.49 19.16 4.30
N VAL A 171 1.15 18.09 3.57
CA VAL A 171 1.99 16.88 3.45
C VAL A 171 3.36 17.24 2.88
N LEU A 172 3.41 18.01 1.79
CA LEU A 172 4.66 18.47 1.20
C LEU A 172 5.54 19.21 2.22
N ARG A 173 4.97 20.16 2.97
CA ARG A 173 5.73 21.04 3.87
C ARG A 173 6.11 20.37 5.20
N GLU A 174 5.18 19.65 5.81
CA GLU A 174 5.34 19.07 7.14
C GLU A 174 6.03 17.69 7.12
N ASP A 175 5.78 16.87 6.09
CA ASP A 175 6.26 15.48 6.03
C ASP A 175 7.37 15.27 5.00
N HIS A 176 7.38 16.05 3.91
CA HIS A 176 8.37 15.91 2.83
C HIS A 176 9.40 17.04 2.78
N ASN A 177 9.22 18.07 3.60
CA ASN A 177 10.08 19.25 3.66
C ASN A 177 10.25 19.96 2.30
N VAL A 178 9.19 19.98 1.49
CA VAL A 178 9.09 20.65 0.19
C VAL A 178 8.34 21.96 0.38
N HIS A 179 9.05 23.08 0.16
CA HIS A 179 8.53 24.43 0.44
C HIS A 179 8.46 25.35 -0.79
N SER A 180 8.79 24.84 -1.98
CA SER A 180 8.69 25.59 -3.23
C SER A 180 8.29 24.73 -4.41
N LEU A 181 7.68 25.35 -5.43
CA LEU A 181 7.33 24.67 -6.67
C LEU A 181 8.57 24.13 -7.40
N GLN A 182 9.71 24.82 -7.28
CA GLN A 182 10.97 24.35 -7.84
C GLN A 182 11.42 23.03 -7.18
N HIS A 183 11.42 22.96 -5.85
CA HIS A 183 11.80 21.74 -5.14
C HIS A 183 10.81 20.59 -5.44
N LEU A 184 9.52 20.89 -5.50
CA LEU A 184 8.50 19.92 -5.92
C LEU A 184 8.81 19.35 -7.31
N SER A 185 9.16 20.21 -8.27
CA SER A 185 9.51 19.79 -9.63
C SER A 185 10.73 18.86 -9.65
N GLU A 186 11.76 19.14 -8.84
CA GLU A 186 12.95 18.29 -8.70
C GLU A 186 12.60 16.90 -8.14
N CYS A 187 11.74 16.84 -7.11
CA CYS A 187 11.21 15.60 -6.56
C CYS A 187 10.40 14.81 -7.62
N GLN A 188 9.50 15.48 -8.34
CA GLN A 188 8.67 14.88 -9.38
C GLN A 188 9.50 14.31 -10.53
N LEU A 189 10.58 14.99 -10.96
CA LEU A 189 11.52 14.47 -11.95
C LEU A 189 12.17 13.17 -11.48
N THR A 190 12.64 13.14 -10.23
CA THR A 190 13.24 11.94 -9.62
C THR A 190 12.24 10.79 -9.56
N LEU A 191 10.99 11.06 -9.16
CA LEU A 191 9.93 10.06 -9.11
C LEU A 191 9.58 9.55 -10.52
N ARG A 192 9.51 10.44 -11.51
CA ARG A 192 9.26 10.09 -12.92
C ARG A 192 10.33 9.11 -13.42
N GLU A 193 11.61 9.39 -13.18
CA GLU A 193 12.70 8.47 -13.55
C GLU A 193 12.56 7.10 -12.86
N ARG A 194 12.20 7.07 -11.57
CA ARG A 194 11.93 5.81 -10.85
C ARG A 194 10.75 5.05 -11.45
N MET A 195 9.67 5.73 -11.81
CA MET A 195 8.49 5.14 -12.44
C MET A 195 8.85 4.50 -13.79
N HIS A 196 9.57 5.21 -14.66
CA HIS A 196 10.05 4.67 -15.94
C HIS A 196 10.99 3.48 -15.75
N ARG A 197 11.91 3.55 -14.77
CA ARG A 197 12.85 2.46 -14.48
C ARG A 197 12.16 1.18 -13.99
N ARG A 198 11.16 1.30 -13.11
CA ARG A 198 10.52 0.16 -12.44
C ARG A 198 9.31 -0.40 -13.18
N PHE A 199 8.57 0.44 -13.91
CA PHE A 199 7.25 0.11 -14.43
C PHE A 199 7.11 0.38 -15.93
N SER A 200 8.22 0.33 -16.69
CA SER A 200 8.22 0.54 -18.15
C SER A 200 7.26 -0.38 -18.92
N GLU A 201 6.86 -1.52 -18.37
CA GLU A 201 5.85 -2.40 -18.95
C GLU A 201 4.41 -1.83 -18.89
N PHE A 202 4.18 -0.77 -18.10
CA PHE A 202 2.90 -0.08 -17.90
C PHE A 202 2.97 1.40 -18.31
N PRO A 203 3.24 1.71 -19.59
CA PRO A 203 3.50 3.09 -20.02
C PRO A 203 2.32 4.04 -19.84
N GLN A 204 1.08 3.53 -19.81
CA GLN A 204 -0.09 4.38 -19.53
C GLN A 204 -0.17 4.74 -18.04
N VAL A 205 0.15 3.83 -17.13
CA VAL A 205 0.19 4.13 -15.68
C VAL A 205 1.24 5.20 -15.38
N ILE A 206 2.39 5.15 -16.05
CA ILE A 206 3.41 6.21 -15.93
C ILE A 206 2.87 7.55 -16.42
N ARG A 207 2.20 7.59 -17.57
CA ARG A 207 1.56 8.82 -18.07
C ARG A 207 0.50 9.35 -17.11
N ASP A 208 -0.30 8.47 -16.51
CA ASP A 208 -1.34 8.87 -15.56
C ASP A 208 -0.70 9.46 -14.28
N HIS A 209 0.41 8.89 -13.80
CA HIS A 209 1.20 9.47 -12.70
C HIS A 209 1.72 10.87 -13.04
N GLU A 210 2.28 11.05 -14.23
CA GLU A 210 2.78 12.34 -14.70
C GLU A 210 1.65 13.38 -14.76
N LEU A 211 0.51 13.02 -15.35
CA LEU A 211 -0.66 13.90 -15.46
C LEU A 211 -1.21 14.32 -14.10
N LEU A 212 -1.31 13.39 -13.14
CA LEU A 212 -1.77 13.70 -11.79
C LEU A 212 -0.77 14.60 -11.05
N SER A 213 0.54 14.38 -11.24
CA SER A 213 1.59 15.20 -10.64
C SER A 213 1.54 16.65 -11.17
N ASP A 214 1.35 16.80 -12.48
CA ASP A 214 1.25 18.11 -13.14
C ASP A 214 -0.03 18.83 -12.69
N LEU A 215 -1.18 18.13 -12.63
CA LEU A 215 -2.43 18.68 -12.11
C LEU A 215 -2.28 19.21 -10.69
N PHE A 216 -1.66 18.43 -9.80
CA PHE A 216 -1.44 18.84 -8.41
C PHE A 216 -0.52 20.08 -8.31
N ALA A 217 0.56 20.13 -9.09
CA ALA A 217 1.46 21.29 -9.12
C ALA A 217 0.77 22.56 -9.65
N ASP A 218 -0.06 22.42 -10.69
CA ASP A 218 -0.83 23.53 -11.26
C ASP A 218 -1.85 24.09 -10.26
N GLU A 219 -2.52 23.23 -9.49
CA GLU A 219 -3.45 23.65 -8.42
C GLU A 219 -2.72 24.43 -7.32
N LEU A 220 -1.57 23.93 -6.84
CA LEU A 220 -0.75 24.61 -5.82
C LEU A 220 -0.26 25.98 -6.27
N SER A 221 0.11 26.10 -7.55
CA SER A 221 0.53 27.36 -8.17
C SER A 221 -0.63 28.35 -8.26
N ALA A 222 -1.80 27.87 -8.69
CA ALA A 222 -2.99 28.71 -8.85
C ALA A 222 -3.54 29.26 -7.52
N THR A 223 -3.43 28.48 -6.43
CA THR A 223 -3.88 28.88 -5.09
C THR A 223 -2.83 29.67 -4.32
N GLY A 224 -1.59 29.72 -4.79
CA GLY A 224 -0.47 30.37 -4.11
C GLY A 224 -0.05 29.69 -2.80
N GLN A 225 -0.42 28.41 -2.65
CA GLN A 225 -0.09 27.61 -1.46
C GLN A 225 1.40 27.22 -1.40
N LEU A 226 2.07 27.19 -2.56
CA LEU A 226 3.53 27.06 -2.69
C LEU A 226 4.05 28.15 -3.67
N GLN A 227 5.16 28.80 -3.31
CA GLN A 227 5.81 29.84 -4.11
C GLN A 227 7.06 29.33 -4.83
#